data_AF-A0A1D6N5C1-F1
#
_entry.id   AF-A0A1D6N5C1-F1
#
_cell.length_a   1.000
_cell.length_b   1.000
_cell.length_c   1.000
_cell.angle_alpha   90.00
_cell.angle_beta   90.00
_cell.angle_gamma   90.00
#
_symmetry.space_group_name_H-M   'P 1'
#
loop_
_entity.id
_entity.type
_entity.pdbx_description
1 polymer ?
#
loop_
_entity_poly.entity_id
_entity_poly.type
_entity_poly.pdbx_seq_one_letter_code
_entity_poly.pdbx_strand_id
1 'polypeptide(L)'
;MAGKGTNVLALLSKVASDVLDLTEFLHCEISTSTKFDDISSEEKTVAKSRDDRSSRDQTECAAKLVPLLLQKGVLRTNCIDCLDRTNVAQFSYGLAALGRQLHALGLAEAHKIELHDPLVDDLMDFYERMGDTLAIQYGGSTAHNKVC
;
A
#
# COMPACT_ATOMS: atom_id res chain seq x y z
N MET A 1 31.52 6.75 -25.12
CA MET A 1 30.88 7.38 -23.95
C MET A 1 29.37 7.34 -24.17
N ALA A 2 28.69 6.31 -23.65
CA ALA A 2 27.24 6.19 -23.77
C ALA A 2 26.60 6.97 -22.61
N GLY A 3 25.76 7.97 -22.93
CA GLY A 3 25.01 8.72 -21.93
C GLY A 3 24.14 7.75 -21.12
N LYS A 4 24.28 7.78 -19.79
CA LYS A 4 23.37 7.08 -18.88
C LYS A 4 21.98 7.66 -19.07
N GLY A 5 21.16 7.02 -19.90
CA GLY A 5 19.74 7.34 -20.00
C GLY A 5 19.12 7.10 -18.64
N THR A 6 18.68 8.17 -17.98
CA THR A 6 17.99 8.08 -16.70
C THR A 6 16.67 7.35 -16.91
N ASN A 7 16.48 6.22 -16.23
CA ASN A 7 15.21 5.49 -16.29
C ASN A 7 14.11 6.38 -15.67
N VAL A 8 13.07 6.71 -16.46
CA VAL A 8 11.99 7.62 -16.04
C VAL A 8 11.27 7.10 -14.80
N LEU A 9 11.07 5.79 -14.66
CA LEU A 9 10.48 5.19 -13.47
C LEU A 9 11.35 5.42 -12.25
N ALA A 10 12.68 5.31 -12.38
CA ALA A 10 13.58 5.60 -11.27
C ALA A 10 13.51 7.07 -10.83
N LEU A 11 13.32 8.00 -11.77
CA LEU A 11 13.10 9.41 -11.45
C LEU A 11 11.75 9.64 -10.75
N LEU A 12 10.68 9.00 -11.24
CA LEU A 12 9.36 9.07 -10.62
C LEU A 12 9.37 8.47 -9.21
N SER A 13 10.04 7.35 -8.98
CA SER A 13 10.22 6.78 -7.64
C SER A 13 10.97 7.72 -6.71
N LYS A 14 11.98 8.44 -7.22
CA LYS A 14 12.70 9.45 -6.44
C LYS A 14 11.77 10.61 -6.06
N VAL A 15 11.05 11.17 -7.02
CA VAL A 15 10.07 12.24 -6.77
C VAL A 15 9.01 11.78 -5.77
N ALA A 16 8.53 10.54 -5.90
CA ALA A 16 7.55 9.98 -4.98
C ALA A 16 8.08 9.90 -3.55
N SER A 17 9.32 9.43 -3.36
CA SER A 17 9.97 9.41 -2.04
C SER A 17 10.09 10.81 -1.45
N ASP A 18 10.61 11.76 -2.23
CA ASP A 18 10.81 13.15 -1.78
C ASP A 18 9.46 13.80 -1.37
N VAL A 19 8.38 13.51 -2.11
CA VAL A 19 7.05 14.03 -1.80
C VAL A 19 6.47 13.37 -0.54
N LEU A 20 6.61 12.06 -0.37
CA LEU A 20 6.12 11.36 0.83
C LEU A 20 6.84 11.83 2.10
N ASP A 21 8.10 12.25 2.00
CA ASP A 21 8.83 12.87 3.12
C ASP A 21 8.25 14.24 3.51
N LEU A 22 7.66 14.96 2.55
CA LEU A 22 7.06 16.28 2.77
C LEU A 22 5.59 16.20 3.20
N THR A 23 4.83 15.26 2.61
CA THR A 23 3.38 15.17 2.81
C THR A 23 2.98 14.27 3.96
N GLU A 24 3.91 13.44 4.45
CA GLU A 24 3.62 12.28 5.27
C GLU A 24 2.61 11.33 4.58
N PHE A 25 2.19 10.28 5.27
CA PHE A 25 1.17 9.36 4.80
C PHE A 25 0.33 8.89 5.97
N LEU A 26 -0.91 8.48 5.68
CA LEU A 26 -1.81 7.94 6.69
C LEU A 26 -1.33 6.55 7.13
N HIS A 27 -1.01 6.39 8.40
CA HIS A 27 -0.75 5.09 9.02
C HIS A 27 -0.97 5.09 10.53
N CYS A 28 -1.03 3.89 11.11
CA CYS A 28 -1.13 3.64 12.54
C CYS A 28 0.14 2.92 13.00
N GLU A 29 0.70 3.30 14.16
CA GLU A 29 1.84 2.58 14.74
C GLU A 29 1.42 1.29 15.45
N ILE A 30 1.74 0.14 14.87
CA ILE A 30 1.49 -1.13 15.56
C ILE A 30 2.57 -1.32 16.63
N SER A 31 2.21 -1.07 17.90
CA SER A 31 3.02 -1.54 19.02
C SER A 31 2.83 -3.06 19.16
N THR A 32 3.61 -3.86 18.45
CA THR A 32 3.64 -5.31 18.65
C THR A 32 4.28 -5.61 20.01
N SER A 33 3.50 -5.68 21.08
CA SER A 33 3.95 -6.36 22.31
C SER A 33 3.80 -7.87 22.11
N THR A 34 4.66 -8.46 21.29
CA THR A 34 4.62 -9.92 21.07
C THR A 34 5.92 -10.52 21.58
N LYS A 35 5.89 -10.97 22.84
CA LYS A 35 6.66 -12.14 23.24
C LYS A 35 6.07 -13.30 22.44
N PHE A 36 6.77 -13.72 21.39
CA PHE A 36 6.52 -15.02 20.77
C PHE A 36 7.15 -16.07 21.68
N ASP A 37 6.38 -16.62 22.61
CA ASP A 37 6.80 -17.84 23.30
C ASP A 37 6.49 -19.02 22.37
N ASP A 38 7.55 -19.75 22.01
CA ASP A 38 7.56 -20.98 21.24
C ASP A 38 6.48 -21.96 21.72
N ILE A 39 5.63 -22.43 20.81
CA ILE A 39 4.91 -23.69 21.01
C ILE A 39 5.62 -24.74 20.16
N SER A 40 6.63 -25.35 20.77
CA SER A 40 7.18 -26.62 20.30
C SER A 40 6.16 -27.73 20.54
N SER A 41 5.83 -28.42 19.45
CA SER A 41 5.04 -29.64 19.41
C SER A 41 5.62 -30.74 20.31
N GLU A 42 4.78 -31.35 21.15
CA GLU A 42 4.90 -32.76 21.53
C GLU A 42 3.55 -33.32 22.02
N GLU A 43 3.18 -34.48 21.49
CA GLU A 43 1.94 -35.23 21.77
C GLU A 43 1.99 -35.92 23.15
N LYS A 44 0.84 -36.04 23.84
CA LYS A 44 0.15 -37.34 24.10
C LYS A 44 -0.98 -37.30 25.16
N THR A 45 -2.08 -37.96 24.79
CA THR A 45 -2.93 -38.90 25.57
C THR A 45 -3.97 -38.44 26.62
N VAL A 46 -5.21 -38.88 26.33
CA VAL A 46 -6.19 -39.58 27.19
C VAL A 46 -7.30 -38.78 27.89
N ALA A 47 -8.52 -39.27 27.63
CA ALA A 47 -9.86 -38.86 28.06
C ALA A 47 -10.10 -38.57 29.55
N LYS A 48 -10.94 -37.55 29.85
CA LYS A 48 -12.18 -37.69 30.64
C LYS A 48 -13.05 -36.42 30.69
N SER A 49 -14.36 -36.65 30.75
CA SER A 49 -15.48 -35.73 30.99
C SER A 49 -15.48 -35.13 32.41
N ARG A 50 -15.89 -33.86 32.57
CA ARG A 50 -17.00 -33.37 33.44
C ARG A 50 -17.01 -31.84 33.57
N ASP A 51 -18.21 -31.30 33.73
CA ASP A 51 -18.60 -29.89 33.80
C ASP A 51 -17.84 -29.05 34.84
N ASP A 52 -17.49 -27.81 34.49
CA ASP A 52 -17.60 -26.72 35.46
C ASP A 52 -17.84 -25.35 34.81
N ARG A 53 -18.75 -24.59 35.42
CA ARG A 53 -19.27 -23.31 34.96
C ARG A 53 -18.34 -22.22 35.47
N SER A 54 -17.56 -21.58 34.60
CA SER A 54 -16.79 -20.38 34.96
C SER A 54 -16.92 -19.29 33.90
N SER A 55 -16.91 -18.06 34.38
CA SER A 55 -17.20 -16.80 33.72
C SER A 55 -16.60 -16.70 32.32
N ARG A 56 -17.44 -16.30 31.35
CA ARG A 56 -16.95 -15.70 30.10
C ARG A 56 -16.19 -14.44 30.49
N ASP A 57 -14.87 -14.57 30.61
CA ASP A 57 -13.97 -13.44 30.58
C ASP A 57 -14.25 -12.72 29.28
N GLN A 58 -14.91 -11.57 29.39
CA GLN A 58 -14.91 -10.59 28.33
C GLN A 58 -13.47 -10.11 28.26
N THR A 59 -12.65 -10.79 27.47
CA THR A 59 -11.45 -10.20 26.92
C THR A 59 -11.91 -9.10 25.98
N GLU A 60 -12.36 -7.99 26.55
CA GLU A 60 -12.27 -6.71 25.88
C GLU A 60 -10.79 -6.57 25.57
N CYS A 61 -10.43 -6.89 24.33
CA CYS A 61 -9.16 -6.51 23.76
C CYS A 61 -9.15 -4.99 23.88
N ALA A 62 -8.58 -4.46 24.95
CA ALA A 62 -8.41 -3.05 25.15
C ALA A 62 -7.64 -2.58 23.92
N ALA A 63 -8.38 -2.03 22.95
CA ALA A 63 -7.82 -1.50 21.73
C ALA A 63 -6.98 -0.32 22.19
N LYS A 64 -5.71 -0.60 22.48
CA LYS A 64 -4.73 0.41 22.83
C LYS A 64 -4.80 1.41 21.71
N LEU A 65 -5.22 2.64 22.02
CA LEU A 65 -5.37 3.72 21.05
C LEU A 65 -4.01 3.90 20.39
N VAL A 66 -3.88 3.31 19.19
CA VAL A 66 -2.70 3.46 18.37
C VAL A 66 -2.70 4.89 17.86
N PRO A 67 -1.62 5.67 18.06
CA PRO A 67 -1.50 6.98 17.45
C PRO A 67 -1.65 6.86 15.94
N LEU A 68 -2.64 7.55 15.40
CA LEU A 68 -2.88 7.63 13.97
C LEU A 68 -2.16 8.88 13.44
N LEU A 69 -1.23 8.66 12.51
CA LEU A 69 -0.50 9.71 11.82
C LEU A 69 -1.30 10.12 10.58
N LEU A 70 -1.58 11.42 10.47
CA LEU A 70 -2.41 11.98 9.40
C LEU A 70 -1.54 12.49 8.25
N GLN A 71 -1.97 12.22 7.03
CA GLN A 71 -1.37 12.80 5.84
C GLN A 71 -1.57 14.32 5.84
N LYS A 72 -0.46 15.06 5.69
CA LYS A 72 -0.41 16.53 5.78
C LYS A 72 -0.44 17.23 4.42
N GLY A 73 -0.26 16.50 3.32
CA GLY A 73 -0.31 17.05 1.96
C GLY A 73 -0.61 16.01 0.89
N VAL A 74 -0.75 16.44 -0.36
CA VAL A 74 -1.09 15.55 -1.49
C VAL A 74 -0.22 15.84 -2.71
N LEU A 75 0.15 14.78 -3.44
CA LEU A 75 0.70 14.89 -4.78
C LEU A 75 -0.44 15.14 -5.77
N ARG A 76 -0.36 16.24 -6.53
CA ARG A 76 -1.29 16.51 -7.62
C ARG A 76 -0.59 16.33 -8.96
N THR A 77 -1.17 15.49 -9.81
CA THR A 77 -0.79 15.33 -11.21
C THR A 77 -1.81 16.00 -12.12
N ASN A 78 -1.35 16.64 -13.20
CA ASN A 78 -2.23 17.22 -14.21
C ASN A 78 -2.07 16.46 -15.53
N CYS A 79 -3.19 16.23 -16.22
CA CYS A 79 -3.20 15.60 -17.54
C CYS A 79 -3.23 16.68 -18.62
N ILE A 80 -2.10 16.88 -19.32
CA ILE A 80 -2.01 17.77 -20.49
C ILE A 80 -2.07 16.97 -21.80
N ASP A 81 -1.44 15.79 -21.82
CA ASP A 81 -1.32 14.97 -23.03
C ASP A 81 -2.28 13.76 -23.00
N CYS A 82 -1.97 12.77 -22.16
CA CYS A 82 -2.72 11.53 -22.03
C CYS A 82 -2.85 11.11 -20.57
N LEU A 83 -3.96 10.42 -20.29
CA LEU A 83 -4.27 9.89 -18.98
C LEU A 83 -3.22 8.85 -18.56
N ASP A 84 -2.69 8.06 -19.50
CA ASP A 84 -1.72 6.99 -19.23
C ASP A 84 -0.45 7.51 -18.54
N ARG A 85 0.11 8.63 -19.02
CA ARG A 85 1.30 9.25 -18.40
C ARG A 85 1.01 9.71 -16.97
N THR A 86 -0.19 10.23 -16.75
CA THR A 86 -0.65 10.63 -15.41
C THR A 86 -0.79 9.40 -14.52
N ASN A 87 -1.35 8.31 -15.04
CA ASN A 87 -1.59 7.08 -14.31
C ASN A 87 -0.27 6.40 -13.90
N VAL A 88 0.74 6.37 -14.78
CA VAL A 88 2.09 5.83 -14.46
C VAL A 88 2.78 6.63 -13.35
N ALA A 89 2.64 7.96 -13.36
CA ALA A 89 3.17 8.81 -12.30
C ALA A 89 2.47 8.55 -10.96
N GLN A 90 1.14 8.40 -10.97
CA GLN A 90 0.35 8.05 -9.79
C GLN A 90 0.70 6.66 -9.27
N PHE A 91 0.85 5.66 -10.14
CA PHE A 91 1.32 4.32 -9.79
C PHE A 91 2.67 4.37 -9.06
N SER A 92 3.63 5.12 -9.60
CA SER A 92 4.96 5.25 -8.99
C SER A 92 4.89 5.85 -7.58
N TYR A 93 3.98 6.82 -7.36
CA TYR A 93 3.70 7.38 -6.04
C TYR A 93 3.02 6.37 -5.11
N GLY A 94 2.00 5.67 -5.62
CA GLY A 94 1.27 4.64 -4.90
C GLY A 94 2.17 3.50 -4.42
N LEU A 95 3.10 3.05 -5.28
CA LEU A 95 4.05 1.99 -4.94
C LEU A 95 4.98 2.41 -3.80
N ALA A 96 5.51 3.65 -3.84
CA ALA A 96 6.34 4.18 -2.77
C ALA A 96 5.56 4.35 -1.46
N ALA A 97 4.30 4.80 -1.53
CA ALA A 97 3.43 4.95 -0.36
C ALA A 97 3.09 3.60 0.26
N LEU A 98 2.75 2.60 -0.56
CA LEU A 98 2.43 1.25 -0.14
C LEU A 98 3.61 0.59 0.59
N GLY A 99 4.83 0.72 0.06
CA GLY A 99 6.03 0.20 0.72
C GLY A 99 6.24 0.79 2.12
N ARG A 100 6.07 2.11 2.27
CA ARG A 100 6.17 2.78 3.57
C ARG A 100 5.06 2.37 4.53
N GLN A 101 3.84 2.18 4.05
CA GLN A 101 2.71 1.72 4.84
C GLN A 101 2.92 0.29 5.34
N LEU A 102 3.33 -0.64 4.48
CA LEU A 102 3.62 -2.02 4.87
C LEU A 102 4.74 -2.10 5.90
N HIS A 103 5.80 -1.31 5.71
CA HIS A 103 6.88 -1.21 6.69
C HIS A 103 6.42 -0.64 8.03
N ALA A 104 5.60 0.42 8.02
CA ALA A 104 5.04 1.01 9.25
C ALA A 104 4.10 0.05 10.00
N LEU A 105 3.45 -0.88 9.30
CA LEU A 105 2.63 -1.93 9.88
C LEU A 105 3.45 -3.17 10.32
N GLY A 106 4.77 -3.18 10.08
CA GLY A 106 5.62 -4.34 10.38
C GLY A 106 5.37 -5.55 9.46
N LEU A 107 4.73 -5.35 8.30
CA LEU A 107 4.46 -6.39 7.31
C LEU A 107 5.59 -6.53 6.27
N ALA A 108 6.50 -5.55 6.19
CA ALA A 108 7.66 -5.56 5.32
C ALA A 108 8.90 -5.07 6.08
N GLU A 109 10.06 -5.68 5.83
CA GLU A 109 11.34 -5.28 6.45
C GLU A 109 11.91 -3.99 5.87
N ALA A 110 11.56 -3.67 4.62
CA ALA A 110 12.01 -2.47 3.93
C ALA A 110 10.81 -1.59 3.53
N HIS A 111 11.03 -0.27 3.56
CA HIS A 111 10.02 0.73 3.16
C HIS A 111 9.90 0.91 1.63
N LYS A 112 10.69 0.16 0.85
CA LYS A 112 10.71 0.20 -0.61
C LYS A 112 10.43 -1.19 -1.16
N ILE A 113 9.44 -1.27 -2.04
CA ILE A 113 9.10 -2.49 -2.77
C ILE A 113 9.99 -2.57 -4.02
N GLU A 114 10.59 -3.73 -4.28
CA GLU A 114 11.38 -3.96 -5.47
C GLU A 114 10.49 -4.10 -6.71
N LEU A 115 10.93 -3.59 -7.87
CA LEU A 115 10.13 -3.60 -9.10
C LEU A 115 9.80 -5.01 -9.64
N HIS A 116 10.44 -6.05 -9.11
CA HIS A 116 10.20 -7.45 -9.47
C HIS A 116 9.37 -8.20 -8.43
N ASP A 117 8.91 -7.51 -7.39
CA ASP A 117 8.02 -8.08 -6.38
C ASP A 117 6.63 -8.30 -7.01
N PRO A 118 6.00 -9.48 -6.85
CA PRO A 118 4.66 -9.76 -7.37
C PRO A 118 3.60 -8.72 -6.97
N LEU A 119 3.77 -8.07 -5.81
CA LEU A 119 2.90 -7.00 -5.35
C LEU A 119 2.89 -5.79 -6.31
N VAL A 120 3.98 -5.56 -7.05
CA VAL A 120 4.08 -4.50 -8.06
C VAL A 120 3.13 -4.78 -9.21
N ASP A 121 3.05 -6.03 -9.66
CA ASP A 121 2.16 -6.45 -10.74
C ASP A 121 0.69 -6.32 -10.30
N ASP A 122 0.36 -6.80 -9.10
CA ASP A 122 -0.99 -6.64 -8.52
C ASP A 122 -1.38 -5.16 -8.42
N LEU A 123 -0.46 -4.31 -7.95
CA LEU A 123 -0.71 -2.88 -7.88
C LEU A 123 -0.86 -2.26 -9.27
N MET A 124 -0.06 -2.68 -10.24
CA MET A 124 -0.15 -2.20 -11.61
C MET A 124 -1.53 -2.53 -12.20
N ASP A 125 -2.04 -3.75 -11.99
CA ASP A 125 -3.38 -4.15 -12.42
C ASP A 125 -4.49 -3.29 -11.78
N PHE A 126 -4.33 -2.88 -10.51
CA PHE A 126 -5.24 -1.92 -9.88
C PHE A 126 -5.21 -0.55 -10.58
N TYR A 127 -4.02 -0.03 -10.87
CA TYR A 127 -3.86 1.25 -11.55
C TYR A 127 -4.34 1.20 -13.01
N GLU A 128 -4.14 0.09 -13.73
CA GLU A 128 -4.66 -0.10 -15.09
C GLU A 128 -6.19 -0.04 -15.09
N ARG A 129 -6.86 -0.82 -14.24
CA ARG A 129 -8.32 -0.82 -14.11
C ARG A 129 -8.89 0.54 -13.69
N MET A 130 -8.17 1.24 -12.81
CA MET A 130 -8.52 2.62 -12.43
C MET A 130 -8.40 3.55 -13.63
N GLY A 131 -7.32 3.44 -14.40
CA GLY A 131 -7.08 4.19 -15.63
C GLY A 131 -8.19 3.98 -16.66
N ASP A 132 -8.57 2.73 -16.93
CA ASP A 132 -9.66 2.37 -17.85
C ASP A 132 -11.00 3.00 -17.42
N THR A 133 -11.30 2.92 -16.13
CA THR A 133 -12.54 3.50 -15.57
C THR A 133 -12.55 5.02 -15.72
N LEU A 134 -11.42 5.68 -15.46
CA LEU A 134 -11.29 7.13 -15.64
C LEU A 134 -11.35 7.52 -17.12
N ALA A 135 -10.75 6.72 -18.01
CA ALA A 135 -10.75 6.97 -19.45
C ALA A 135 -12.16 7.06 -20.04
N ILE A 136 -13.15 6.38 -19.48
CA ILE A 136 -14.57 6.51 -19.89
C ILE A 136 -15.03 7.97 -19.82
N GLN A 137 -14.63 8.72 -18.79
CA GLN A 137 -15.01 10.12 -18.61
C GLN A 137 -14.32 11.05 -19.62
N TYR A 138 -13.08 10.72 -20.00
CA TYR A 138 -12.31 11.51 -20.97
C TYR A 138 -12.69 11.17 -22.43
N GLY A 139 -12.97 9.89 -22.71
CA GLY A 139 -13.43 9.40 -24.01
C GLY A 139 -14.85 9.81 -24.37
N GLY A 140 -15.66 10.27 -23.41
CA GLY A 140 -16.98 10.88 -23.63
C GLY A 140 -16.94 12.35 -24.07
N SER A 141 -15.77 12.98 -24.15
CA SER A 141 -15.64 14.34 -24.68
C SER A 141 -15.80 14.35 -26.20
N THR A 142 -16.42 15.40 -26.75
CA THR A 142 -16.71 15.66 -28.17
C THR A 142 -15.49 15.69 -29.11
N ALA A 143 -14.33 15.17 -28.71
CA ALA A 143 -13.15 15.01 -29.54
C ALA A 143 -13.32 13.92 -30.62
N HIS A 144 -14.20 12.94 -30.41
CA HIS A 144 -14.52 11.91 -31.41
C HIS A 144 -15.61 12.32 -32.42
N ASN A 145 -16.18 13.53 -32.30
CA ASN A 145 -17.23 14.06 -33.18
C ASN A 145 -16.75 15.22 -34.07
N LYS A 146 -15.49 15.19 -34.50
CA LYS A 146 -15.07 15.91 -35.70
C LYS A 146 -14.92 14.91 -36.84
N VAL A 147 -16.09 14.63 -37.44
CA VAL A 147 -16.31 14.48 -38.89
C VAL A 147 -15.09 14.01 -39.68
N CYS A 148 -15.10 12.73 -40.06
CA CYS A 148 -14.48 12.28 -41.31
C CYS A 148 -15.19 12.93 -42.50
#